data_AF-A0A1F7AY86-F1
#
_entry.id   AF-A0A1F7AY86-F1
#
_cell.length_a   1.000
_cell.length_b   1.000
_cell.length_c   1.000
_cell.angle_alpha   90.00
_cell.angle_beta   90.00
_cell.angle_gamma   90.00
#
_symmetry.space_group_name_H-M   'P 1'
#
loop_
_entity.id
_entity.type
_entity.pdbx_description
1 polymer ?
#
loop_
_entity_poly.entity_id
_entity_poly.type
_entity_poly.pdbx_seq_one_letter_code
_entity_poly.pdbx_strand_id
1 'polypeptide(L)'
;MRKIFKIIFLTIFVFSLSITPIFAEETTEQDENASENITEITKTIVPIIISEDSVPIAKKTVFYGSDSKLIEDSDAEPLFQWDFGDGSMIETGKEVFHEFISSGKYIISLTITQGNDQEKISKEIFAYERKTVLITDQMNENNFIIDQAARNGVFLTLITAVGEDTDFLTQEKLTQQLVAKSDLLKSADMIMFYTTSSIGLQAFTSYFSTIKNTEQQFDLTEKLLIKISDMKMSLSAKLTQQSFEVLEPKFILLTRKEAFNPIFEAKDILQILNGLESRVIEYKIIDKNSRPSNILLLSKLSTYFILNGIPSSTIYLILAFPFITFVIAFARQVIGISTFGVYAPALTALSFLILGFYFGITVLFVVIGVSYIIRRLLNKIELLYIPRVSLLLSFISLSFLVIIWSVLYLGSPISISLAIFPMLVMSTISEKFTSAQAEQGFTNALISTFETVIIATVAYSVVAWQPIIDLLTGLPELVILPLIGDVIVGRFSGLRLTEYFRFRSILSEGAEEE
;
A
#
# COMPACT_ATOMS: atom_id res chain seq x y z
N MET A 1 48.46 5.58 -24.54
CA MET A 1 47.84 6.43 -23.49
C MET A 1 47.02 7.65 -23.97
N ARG A 2 46.92 7.98 -25.28
CA ARG A 2 46.09 9.11 -25.77
C ARG A 2 44.80 8.72 -26.52
N LYS A 3 44.60 7.42 -26.80
CA LYS A 3 43.41 6.89 -27.52
C LYS A 3 42.34 6.28 -26.60
N ILE A 4 42.67 5.91 -25.37
CA ILE A 4 41.71 5.30 -24.41
C ILE A 4 40.88 6.39 -23.71
N PHE A 5 41.45 7.58 -23.49
CA PHE A 5 40.72 8.71 -22.89
C PHE A 5 39.67 9.32 -23.83
N LYS A 6 39.89 9.24 -25.16
CA LYS A 6 38.90 9.68 -26.16
C LYS A 6 37.70 8.74 -26.29
N ILE A 7 37.83 7.47 -25.91
CA ILE A 7 36.71 6.52 -25.98
C ILE A 7 35.82 6.66 -24.74
N ILE A 8 36.38 6.99 -23.57
CA ILE A 8 35.61 7.15 -22.33
C ILE A 8 34.88 8.51 -22.27
N PHE A 9 35.41 9.57 -22.90
CA PHE A 9 34.74 10.87 -22.98
C PHE A 9 33.67 10.94 -24.10
N LEU A 10 33.74 10.07 -25.11
CA LEU A 10 32.77 10.04 -26.22
C LEU A 10 31.51 9.20 -25.90
N THR A 11 31.59 8.25 -24.96
CA THR A 11 30.43 7.46 -24.52
C THR A 11 29.55 8.14 -23.46
N ILE A 12 29.98 9.27 -22.88
CA ILE A 12 29.22 10.02 -21.85
C ILE A 12 28.51 11.26 -22.46
N PHE A 13 28.75 11.59 -23.73
CA PHE A 13 28.19 12.79 -24.38
C PHE A 13 27.24 12.51 -25.56
N VAL A 14 26.81 11.26 -25.78
CA VAL A 14 25.92 10.87 -26.92
C VAL A 14 24.57 10.30 -26.45
N PHE A 15 24.21 10.44 -25.18
CA PHE A 15 22.85 10.11 -24.70
C PHE A 15 22.11 11.34 -24.15
N SER A 16 22.28 12.47 -24.83
CA SER A 16 21.38 13.62 -24.73
C SER A 16 20.95 14.00 -26.15
N LEU A 17 19.63 14.15 -26.34
CA LEU A 17 18.91 14.50 -27.57
C LEU A 17 18.73 13.37 -28.59
N SER A 18 17.60 12.67 -28.47
CA SER A 18 16.74 12.30 -29.60
C SER A 18 15.35 11.95 -29.04
N ILE A 19 14.63 12.95 -28.52
CA ILE A 19 13.17 12.87 -28.40
C ILE A 19 12.64 13.31 -29.75
N THR A 20 12.08 12.37 -30.51
CA THR A 20 11.13 12.70 -31.57
C THR A 20 9.73 12.45 -31.00
N PRO A 21 8.81 13.41 -31.07
CA PRO A 21 7.39 13.11 -31.08
C PRO A 21 7.00 12.85 -32.54
N ILE A 22 6.54 11.64 -32.84
CA ILE A 22 5.79 11.34 -34.06
C ILE A 22 4.37 11.04 -33.64
N PHE A 23 3.52 12.05 -33.72
CA PHE A 23 2.19 11.95 -34.31
C PHE A 23 1.87 13.32 -34.90
N ALA A 24 2.10 13.43 -36.21
CA ALA A 24 1.54 14.49 -37.02
C ALA A 24 0.23 13.94 -37.57
N GLU A 25 -0.87 14.63 -37.29
CA GLU A 25 -2.05 14.58 -38.14
C GLU A 25 -1.97 15.77 -39.09
N GLU A 26 -2.26 15.48 -40.34
CA GLU A 26 -1.86 16.18 -41.55
C GLU A 26 -2.75 17.42 -41.77
N THR A 27 -2.18 18.62 -41.64
CA THR A 27 -2.81 19.85 -42.16
C THR A 27 -2.38 20.06 -43.60
N THR A 28 -3.25 19.71 -44.54
CA THR A 28 -3.20 20.19 -45.92
C THR A 28 -3.96 21.51 -46.01
N GLU A 29 -3.23 22.62 -46.17
CA GLU A 29 -3.76 23.82 -46.81
C GLU A 29 -3.70 23.61 -48.33
N GLN A 30 -4.85 23.71 -49.00
CA GLN A 30 -4.90 24.22 -50.37
C GLN A 30 -6.26 24.84 -50.70
N ASP A 31 -6.14 26.03 -51.30
CA ASP A 31 -7.06 26.75 -52.16
C ASP A 31 -8.20 27.58 -51.53
N GLU A 32 -7.89 28.88 -51.40
CA GLU A 32 -8.84 29.96 -51.67
C GLU A 32 -9.49 29.76 -53.05
N ASN A 33 -10.77 29.40 -53.07
CA ASN A 33 -11.77 30.01 -53.94
C ASN A 33 -13.19 29.52 -53.61
N ALA A 34 -14.01 30.45 -53.14
CA ALA A 34 -15.44 30.60 -53.43
C ALA A 34 -16.32 29.32 -53.42
N SER A 35 -16.98 29.10 -52.29
CA SER A 35 -18.46 29.09 -52.24
C SER A 35 -18.89 29.19 -50.78
N GLU A 36 -19.49 30.32 -50.40
CA GLU A 36 -20.30 30.42 -49.19
C GLU A 36 -21.41 29.37 -49.27
N ASN A 37 -21.23 28.23 -48.60
CA ASN A 37 -22.34 27.46 -48.09
C ASN A 37 -22.33 27.65 -46.58
N ILE A 38 -23.20 28.57 -46.16
CA ILE A 38 -23.55 28.87 -44.78
C ILE A 38 -23.88 27.55 -44.09
N THR A 39 -22.96 27.06 -43.26
CA THR A 39 -23.30 26.05 -42.27
C THR A 39 -23.95 26.83 -41.15
N GLU A 40 -25.28 26.71 -41.02
CA GLU A 40 -26.02 27.20 -39.86
C GLU A 40 -25.30 26.71 -38.59
N ILE A 41 -24.66 27.63 -37.86
CA ILE A 41 -24.31 27.39 -36.46
C ILE A 41 -25.66 27.35 -35.74
N THR A 42 -26.20 26.16 -35.51
CA THR A 42 -27.35 25.99 -34.63
C THR A 42 -26.96 26.53 -33.26
N LYS A 43 -27.47 27.70 -32.91
CA LYS A 43 -27.33 28.31 -31.58
C LYS A 43 -28.13 27.47 -30.60
N THR A 44 -27.51 26.47 -30.00
CA THR A 44 -28.17 25.57 -29.04
C THR A 44 -27.75 25.87 -27.61
N ILE A 45 -28.71 25.76 -26.70
CA ILE A 45 -28.50 25.85 -25.26
C ILE A 45 -27.70 24.62 -24.80
N VAL A 46 -26.75 24.79 -23.86
CA VAL A 46 -26.04 23.67 -23.22
C VAL A 46 -26.20 23.79 -21.71
N PRO A 47 -27.19 23.10 -21.12
CA PRO A 47 -27.39 23.12 -19.68
C PRO A 47 -26.27 22.37 -18.96
N ILE A 48 -25.76 22.95 -17.87
CA ILE A 48 -24.69 22.40 -17.04
C ILE A 48 -25.14 22.45 -15.58
N ILE A 49 -25.08 21.32 -14.88
CA ILE A 49 -25.36 21.22 -13.43
C ILE A 49 -24.04 21.12 -12.67
N ILE A 50 -23.81 22.02 -11.73
CA ILE A 50 -22.67 21.97 -10.81
C ILE A 50 -23.21 21.75 -9.39
N SER A 51 -22.78 20.63 -8.79
CA SER A 51 -23.15 20.19 -7.44
C SER A 51 -22.15 19.15 -6.94
N GLU A 52 -22.15 18.88 -5.63
CA GLU A 52 -21.60 17.63 -5.11
C GLU A 52 -22.39 16.42 -5.65
N ASP A 53 -21.74 15.28 -5.81
CA ASP A 53 -22.37 14.03 -6.27
C ASP A 53 -23.16 13.32 -5.16
N SER A 54 -22.91 13.71 -3.91
CA SER A 54 -23.57 13.17 -2.73
C SER A 54 -23.88 14.28 -1.74
N VAL A 55 -25.08 14.33 -1.19
CA VAL A 55 -25.53 15.41 -0.29
C VAL A 55 -26.16 14.84 0.99
N PRO A 56 -26.00 15.47 2.15
CA PRO A 56 -26.67 15.02 3.37
C PRO A 56 -28.18 15.31 3.31
N ILE A 57 -28.99 14.41 3.87
CA ILE A 57 -30.43 14.66 4.07
C ILE A 57 -30.66 15.72 5.15
N ALA A 58 -31.85 16.31 5.16
CA ALA A 58 -32.30 17.31 6.14
C ALA A 58 -31.36 18.53 6.26
N LYS A 59 -30.63 18.84 5.18
CA LYS A 59 -29.75 19.99 5.07
C LYS A 59 -29.91 20.62 3.68
N LYS A 60 -29.99 21.95 3.65
CA LYS A 60 -30.02 22.71 2.38
C LYS A 60 -28.66 22.66 1.70
N THR A 61 -28.65 22.23 0.44
CA THR A 61 -27.48 22.19 -0.43
C THR A 61 -27.73 23.02 -1.68
N VAL A 62 -26.67 23.64 -2.19
CA VAL A 62 -26.72 24.54 -3.34
C VAL A 62 -26.49 23.80 -4.65
N PHE A 63 -27.27 24.16 -5.66
CA PHE A 63 -27.16 23.66 -7.03
C PHE A 63 -27.02 24.84 -7.98
N TYR A 64 -26.01 24.78 -8.84
CA TYR A 64 -25.68 25.86 -9.78
C TYR A 64 -25.97 25.44 -11.21
N GLY A 65 -26.69 26.29 -11.93
CA GLY A 65 -26.89 26.23 -13.38
C GLY A 65 -26.23 27.41 -14.10
N SER A 66 -25.54 28.29 -13.37
CA SER A 66 -24.92 29.52 -13.87
C SER A 66 -23.94 29.30 -15.02
N ASP A 67 -23.31 28.14 -15.07
CA ASP A 67 -22.25 27.82 -16.02
C ASP A 67 -22.80 27.26 -17.35
N SER A 68 -24.12 27.14 -17.46
CA SER A 68 -24.80 26.72 -18.68
C SER A 68 -24.56 27.71 -19.82
N LYS A 69 -24.34 27.19 -21.03
CA LYS A 69 -24.21 28.02 -22.23
C LYS A 69 -25.59 28.39 -22.77
N LEU A 70 -25.79 29.68 -23.00
CA LEU A 70 -27.04 30.27 -23.47
C LEU A 70 -26.89 30.77 -24.91
N ILE A 71 -28.01 31.10 -25.54
CA ILE A 71 -28.01 31.71 -26.88
C ILE A 71 -27.61 33.18 -26.75
N GLU A 72 -26.43 33.54 -27.26
CA GLU A 72 -25.80 34.86 -27.08
C GLU A 72 -26.60 36.02 -27.70
N ASP A 73 -27.36 35.77 -28.78
CA ASP A 73 -28.13 36.80 -29.52
C ASP A 73 -29.66 36.64 -29.40
N SER A 74 -30.15 36.11 -28.27
CA SER A 74 -31.59 35.99 -28.03
C SER A 74 -32.08 37.11 -27.10
N ASP A 75 -33.13 37.82 -27.51
CA ASP A 75 -33.82 38.82 -26.68
C ASP A 75 -34.65 38.20 -25.55
N ALA A 76 -34.78 36.87 -25.52
CA ALA A 76 -35.54 36.16 -24.50
C ALA A 76 -34.69 35.91 -23.25
N GLU A 77 -35.24 36.27 -22.08
CA GLU A 77 -34.62 35.93 -20.80
C GLU A 77 -34.66 34.40 -20.57
N PRO A 78 -33.54 33.78 -20.18
CA PRO A 78 -33.47 32.33 -19.94
C PRO A 78 -34.16 31.95 -18.62
N LEU A 79 -35.09 31.01 -18.68
CA LEU A 79 -35.74 30.41 -17.52
C LEU A 79 -35.04 29.11 -17.15
N PHE A 80 -34.55 29.02 -15.91
CA PHE A 80 -33.94 27.83 -15.33
C PHE A 80 -34.95 27.13 -14.44
N GLN A 81 -35.31 25.88 -14.75
CA GLN A 81 -36.24 25.07 -13.98
C GLN A 81 -35.54 23.81 -13.48
N TRP A 82 -35.70 23.53 -12.19
CA TRP A 82 -35.08 22.41 -11.49
C TRP A 82 -36.14 21.44 -11.01
N ASP A 83 -35.99 20.18 -11.37
CA ASP A 83 -36.73 19.05 -10.82
C ASP A 83 -35.74 18.14 -10.10
N PHE A 84 -35.88 18.00 -8.78
CA PHE A 84 -34.96 17.21 -7.96
C PHE A 84 -35.31 15.72 -7.92
N GLY A 85 -36.43 15.30 -8.50
CA GLY A 85 -36.82 13.89 -8.58
C GLY A 85 -37.24 13.26 -7.24
N ASP A 86 -37.39 14.05 -6.18
CA ASP A 86 -37.83 13.63 -4.85
C ASP A 86 -39.34 13.86 -4.61
N GLY A 87 -40.05 14.41 -5.60
CA GLY A 87 -41.47 14.76 -5.55
C GLY A 87 -41.75 16.17 -5.02
N SER A 88 -40.72 16.97 -4.76
CA SER A 88 -40.85 18.40 -4.45
C SER A 88 -41.37 19.21 -5.64
N MET A 89 -41.75 20.46 -5.38
CA MET A 89 -42.17 21.39 -6.44
C MET A 89 -40.96 21.82 -7.28
N ILE A 90 -41.17 22.04 -8.58
CA ILE A 90 -40.13 22.58 -9.47
C ILE A 90 -39.66 23.93 -8.95
N GLU A 91 -38.36 24.07 -8.80
CA GLU A 91 -37.71 25.30 -8.35
C GLU A 91 -37.14 26.09 -9.54
N THR A 92 -37.03 27.42 -9.43
CA THR A 92 -36.56 28.27 -10.52
C THR A 92 -35.43 29.20 -10.08
N GLY A 93 -34.36 29.27 -10.88
CA GLY A 93 -33.22 30.13 -10.60
C GLY A 93 -31.89 29.60 -11.16
N LYS A 94 -30.90 30.47 -11.31
CA LYS A 94 -29.53 30.07 -11.69
C LYS A 94 -28.78 29.37 -10.55
N GLU A 95 -29.19 29.63 -9.32
CA GLU A 95 -28.70 29.04 -8.09
C GLU A 95 -29.91 28.69 -7.22
N VAL A 96 -29.98 27.43 -6.77
CA VAL A 96 -31.13 26.90 -6.04
C VAL A 96 -30.66 26.15 -4.79
N PHE A 97 -31.35 26.35 -3.67
CA PHE A 97 -31.09 25.66 -2.41
C PHE A 97 -32.17 24.60 -2.17
N HIS A 98 -31.78 23.33 -2.20
CA HIS A 98 -32.71 22.21 -2.05
C HIS A 98 -32.34 21.31 -0.87
N GLU A 99 -33.34 20.68 -0.26
CA GLU A 99 -33.21 19.82 0.92
C GLU A 99 -33.92 18.48 0.69
N PHE A 100 -33.15 17.38 0.69
CA PHE A 100 -33.70 16.03 0.59
C PHE A 100 -34.13 15.52 1.97
N ILE A 101 -35.36 15.00 2.07
CA ILE A 101 -35.90 14.49 3.34
C ILE A 101 -35.52 13.02 3.57
N SER A 102 -35.45 12.23 2.50
CA SER A 102 -35.16 10.79 2.56
C SER A 102 -33.82 10.49 1.89
N SER A 103 -33.15 9.45 2.38
CA SER A 103 -31.93 8.96 1.74
C SER A 103 -32.28 8.14 0.49
N GLY A 104 -31.43 8.21 -0.53
CA GLY A 104 -31.70 7.56 -1.80
C GLY A 104 -30.96 8.18 -2.97
N LYS A 105 -31.10 7.55 -4.13
CA LYS A 105 -30.61 8.08 -5.41
C LYS A 105 -31.70 8.92 -6.05
N TYR A 106 -31.37 10.15 -6.42
CA TYR A 106 -32.27 11.10 -7.05
C TYR A 106 -31.70 11.54 -8.39
N ILE A 107 -32.57 11.65 -9.41
CA ILE A 107 -32.20 12.15 -10.72
C ILE A 107 -32.63 13.62 -10.78
N ILE A 108 -31.67 14.51 -10.58
CA ILE A 108 -31.89 15.95 -10.73
C ILE A 108 -31.94 16.27 -12.20
N SER A 109 -32.88 17.10 -12.61
CA SER A 109 -33.00 17.61 -13.96
C SER A 109 -33.01 19.12 -13.99
N LEU A 110 -32.13 19.71 -14.80
CA LEU A 110 -32.13 21.13 -15.12
C LEU A 110 -32.68 21.31 -16.53
N THR A 111 -33.73 22.10 -16.65
CA THR A 111 -34.34 22.48 -17.92
C THR A 111 -34.16 23.97 -18.11
N ILE A 112 -33.51 24.37 -19.21
CA ILE A 112 -33.33 25.78 -19.57
C ILE A 112 -34.19 26.06 -20.79
N THR A 113 -35.04 27.08 -20.67
CA THR A 113 -35.88 27.56 -21.78
C THR A 113 -35.45 28.99 -22.11
N GLN A 114 -35.10 29.26 -23.37
CA GLN A 114 -34.77 30.59 -23.85
C GLN A 114 -35.46 30.82 -25.20
N GLY A 115 -36.53 31.63 -25.21
CA GLY A 115 -37.36 31.82 -26.39
C GLY A 115 -38.13 30.54 -26.73
N ASN A 116 -37.90 29.98 -27.92
CA ASN A 116 -38.53 28.72 -28.36
C ASN A 116 -37.66 27.49 -28.10
N ASP A 117 -36.39 27.69 -27.72
CA ASP A 117 -35.44 26.63 -27.49
C ASP A 117 -35.51 26.16 -26.04
N GLN A 118 -35.53 24.84 -25.85
CA GLN A 118 -35.58 24.21 -24.56
C GLN A 118 -34.63 23.02 -24.55
N GLU A 119 -33.73 22.99 -23.58
CA GLU A 119 -32.78 21.89 -23.41
C GLU A 119 -32.80 21.39 -21.97
N LYS A 120 -32.57 20.09 -21.81
CA LYS A 120 -32.64 19.40 -20.52
C LYS A 120 -31.40 18.54 -20.29
N ILE A 121 -30.82 18.63 -19.10
CA ILE A 121 -29.79 17.71 -18.62
C ILE A 121 -30.23 17.07 -17.31
N SER A 122 -29.79 15.84 -17.07
CA SER A 122 -30.04 15.14 -15.82
C SER A 122 -28.73 14.64 -15.19
N LYS A 123 -28.67 14.65 -13.86
CA LYS A 123 -27.54 14.17 -13.04
C LYS A 123 -28.08 13.31 -11.89
N GLU A 124 -27.52 12.12 -11.70
CA GLU A 124 -27.79 11.31 -10.49
C GLU A 124 -27.02 11.87 -9.30
N ILE A 125 -27.67 12.02 -8.16
CA ILE A 125 -27.04 12.32 -6.88
C ILE A 125 -27.48 11.31 -5.82
N PHE A 126 -26.65 11.13 -4.79
CA PHE A 126 -27.02 10.32 -3.63
C PHE A 126 -27.26 11.18 -2.39
N ALA A 127 -28.50 11.21 -1.89
CA ALA A 127 -28.81 11.82 -0.61
C ALA A 127 -28.55 10.79 0.52
N TYR A 128 -27.70 11.14 1.48
CA TYR A 128 -27.25 10.22 2.54
C TYR A 128 -27.66 10.67 3.93
N GLU A 129 -27.95 9.69 4.79
CA GLU A 129 -28.16 9.90 6.23
C GLU A 129 -26.84 9.96 6.99
N ARG A 130 -25.84 9.17 6.54
CA ARG A 130 -24.55 9.06 7.22
C ARG A 130 -23.40 8.92 6.23
N LYS A 131 -22.28 9.58 6.51
CA LYS A 131 -21.06 9.45 5.72
C LYS A 131 -20.08 8.50 6.40
N THR A 132 -19.64 7.47 5.68
CA THR A 132 -18.74 6.44 6.21
C THR A 132 -17.53 6.26 5.31
N VAL A 133 -16.35 6.16 5.91
CA VAL A 133 -15.12 5.77 5.19
C VAL A 133 -14.74 4.36 5.58
N LEU A 134 -14.55 3.50 4.58
CA LEU A 134 -14.03 2.15 4.75
C LEU A 134 -12.60 2.07 4.21
N ILE A 135 -11.67 1.75 5.11
CA ILE A 135 -10.28 1.48 4.79
C ILE A 135 -10.13 -0.03 4.61
N THR A 136 -9.76 -0.48 3.41
CA THR A 136 -9.70 -1.91 3.09
C THR A 136 -8.56 -2.26 2.13
N ASP A 137 -8.03 -3.47 2.25
CA ASP A 137 -7.07 -4.08 1.32
C ASP A 137 -7.73 -5.22 0.50
N GLN A 138 -9.03 -5.45 0.68
CA GLN A 138 -9.79 -6.49 0.00
C GLN A 138 -10.42 -5.91 -1.28
N MET A 139 -10.34 -6.61 -2.42
CA MET A 139 -10.98 -6.17 -3.68
C MET A 139 -12.34 -6.79 -3.95
N ASN A 140 -12.52 -8.06 -3.57
CA ASN A 140 -13.59 -8.89 -4.14
C ASN A 140 -14.99 -8.50 -3.66
N GLU A 141 -15.11 -7.79 -2.54
CA GLU A 141 -16.40 -7.51 -1.88
C GLU A 141 -16.82 -6.03 -1.94
N ASN A 142 -16.02 -5.17 -2.57
CA ASN A 142 -16.18 -3.71 -2.48
C ASN A 142 -17.53 -3.21 -3.01
N ASN A 143 -17.94 -3.66 -4.20
CA ASN A 143 -19.21 -3.20 -4.80
C ASN A 143 -20.42 -3.67 -3.99
N PHE A 144 -20.40 -4.90 -3.48
CA PHE A 144 -21.50 -5.43 -2.68
C PHE A 144 -21.68 -4.65 -1.37
N ILE A 145 -20.57 -4.34 -0.68
CA ILE A 145 -20.60 -3.57 0.57
C ILE A 145 -21.06 -2.13 0.31
N ILE A 146 -20.62 -1.50 -0.78
CA ILE A 146 -21.08 -0.15 -1.19
C ILE A 146 -22.59 -0.17 -1.46
N ASP A 147 -23.07 -1.11 -2.26
CA ASP A 147 -24.50 -1.20 -2.61
C ASP A 147 -25.35 -1.47 -1.35
N GLN A 148 -24.84 -2.27 -0.42
CA GLN A 148 -25.50 -2.55 0.84
C GLN A 148 -25.56 -1.32 1.75
N ALA A 149 -24.48 -0.55 1.83
CA ALA A 149 -24.44 0.71 2.55
C ALA A 149 -25.44 1.72 1.94
N ALA A 150 -25.45 1.85 0.61
CA ALA A 150 -26.33 2.76 -0.10
C ALA A 150 -27.81 2.44 0.13
N ARG A 151 -28.20 1.15 0.16
CA ARG A 151 -29.56 0.72 0.50
C ARG A 151 -30.02 1.12 1.89
N ASN A 152 -29.09 1.32 2.81
CA ASN A 152 -29.37 1.76 4.19
C ASN A 152 -29.09 3.28 4.38
N GLY A 153 -29.01 4.05 3.30
CA GLY A 153 -28.78 5.49 3.37
C GLY A 153 -27.37 5.90 3.80
N VAL A 154 -26.41 4.98 3.76
CA VAL A 154 -25.01 5.25 4.14
C VAL A 154 -24.19 5.53 2.87
N PHE A 155 -23.59 6.71 2.80
CA PHE A 155 -22.62 7.04 1.76
C PHE A 155 -21.25 6.46 2.14
N LEU A 156 -20.90 5.35 1.52
CA LEU A 156 -19.65 4.64 1.78
C LEU A 156 -18.57 5.03 0.77
N THR A 157 -17.48 5.64 1.25
CA THR A 157 -16.30 5.91 0.43
C THR A 157 -15.17 4.95 0.78
N LEU A 158 -14.49 4.41 -0.23
CA LEU A 158 -13.40 3.47 -0.04
C LEU A 158 -12.01 4.14 -0.09
N ILE A 159 -11.16 3.73 0.84
CA ILE A 159 -9.71 3.99 0.81
C ILE A 159 -9.02 2.63 0.72
N THR A 160 -8.44 2.34 -0.44
CA THR A 160 -7.90 1.01 -0.76
C THR A 160 -6.41 1.04 -1.05
N ALA A 161 -5.67 0.03 -0.59
CA ALA A 161 -4.27 -0.19 -0.95
C ALA A 161 -4.04 -1.61 -1.45
N VAL A 162 -4.65 -1.93 -2.58
CA VAL A 162 -4.56 -3.28 -3.14
C VAL A 162 -3.27 -3.43 -3.95
N GLY A 163 -2.72 -4.65 -3.92
CA GLY A 163 -1.77 -5.14 -4.93
C GLY A 163 -0.30 -5.00 -4.56
N GLU A 164 0.01 -4.80 -3.28
CA GLU A 164 1.39 -4.73 -2.82
C GLU A 164 1.88 -6.09 -2.30
N ASP A 165 3.15 -6.40 -2.57
CA ASP A 165 3.77 -7.69 -2.21
C ASP A 165 3.94 -7.89 -0.70
N THR A 166 3.85 -6.82 0.11
CA THR A 166 4.10 -6.87 1.56
C THR A 166 3.17 -5.95 2.36
N ASP A 167 2.94 -6.32 3.62
CA ASP A 167 2.20 -5.50 4.60
C ASP A 167 2.82 -4.11 4.78
N PHE A 168 4.15 -4.00 4.65
CA PHE A 168 4.86 -2.72 4.73
C PHE A 168 4.39 -1.78 3.62
N LEU A 169 4.46 -2.23 2.37
CA LEU A 169 4.07 -1.43 1.19
C LEU A 169 2.58 -1.08 1.23
N THR A 170 1.75 -2.04 1.66
CA THR A 170 0.31 -1.81 1.87
C THR A 170 0.05 -0.71 2.89
N GLN A 171 0.71 -0.75 4.06
CA GLN A 171 0.56 0.27 5.10
C GLN A 171 0.97 1.66 4.62
N GLU A 172 2.10 1.75 3.91
CA GLU A 172 2.61 3.01 3.40
C GLU A 172 1.65 3.64 2.39
N LYS A 173 1.18 2.84 1.42
CA LYS A 173 0.20 3.26 0.41
C LYS A 173 -1.11 3.71 1.05
N LEU A 174 -1.62 2.98 2.05
CA LEU A 174 -2.79 3.43 2.83
C LEU A 174 -2.52 4.76 3.52
N THR A 175 -1.37 4.92 4.15
CA THR A 175 -1.00 6.16 4.84
C THR A 175 -0.99 7.35 3.87
N GLN A 176 -0.42 7.17 2.68
CA GLN A 176 -0.42 8.19 1.62
C GLN A 176 -1.85 8.52 1.13
N GLN A 177 -2.69 7.51 0.91
CA GLN A 177 -4.09 7.70 0.51
C GLN A 177 -4.90 8.42 1.60
N LEU A 178 -4.64 8.13 2.88
CA LEU A 178 -5.28 8.80 4.01
C LEU A 178 -4.90 10.29 4.08
N VAL A 179 -3.63 10.62 3.81
CA VAL A 179 -3.17 12.02 3.68
C VAL A 179 -3.88 12.72 2.53
N ALA A 180 -3.91 12.11 1.34
CA ALA A 180 -4.53 12.68 0.15
C ALA A 180 -6.05 12.90 0.31
N LYS A 181 -6.71 12.05 1.10
CA LYS A 181 -8.18 12.05 1.32
C LYS A 181 -8.56 12.55 2.73
N SER A 182 -7.76 13.42 3.33
CA SER A 182 -7.99 13.89 4.71
C SER A 182 -9.36 14.55 4.92
N ASP A 183 -9.89 15.28 3.93
CA ASP A 183 -11.20 15.94 4.03
C ASP A 183 -12.37 14.95 4.08
N LEU A 184 -12.22 13.77 3.45
CA LEU A 184 -13.19 12.69 3.56
C LEU A 184 -13.24 12.12 4.98
N LEU A 185 -12.07 11.98 5.64
CA LEU A 185 -11.99 11.48 7.02
C LEU A 185 -12.56 12.48 8.03
N LYS A 186 -12.32 13.78 7.82
CA LYS A 186 -12.89 14.86 8.66
C LYS A 186 -14.41 14.89 8.58
N SER A 187 -14.97 14.76 7.38
CA SER A 187 -16.42 14.84 7.15
C SER A 187 -17.19 13.54 7.43
N ALA A 188 -16.51 12.42 7.67
CA ALA A 188 -17.16 11.13 7.94
C ALA A 188 -17.60 11.00 9.40
N ASP A 189 -18.80 10.47 9.62
CA ASP A 189 -19.34 10.15 10.95
C ASP A 189 -18.76 8.84 11.49
N MET A 190 -18.46 7.90 10.58
CA MET A 190 -17.98 6.57 10.88
C MET A 190 -16.74 6.24 10.06
N ILE A 191 -15.75 5.62 10.71
CA ILE A 191 -14.53 5.11 10.07
C ILE A 191 -14.43 3.62 10.37
N MET A 192 -14.45 2.83 9.30
CA MET A 192 -14.36 1.38 9.36
C MET A 192 -13.01 0.90 8.82
N PHE A 193 -12.45 -0.11 9.49
CA PHE A 193 -11.21 -0.76 9.08
C PHE A 193 -11.52 -2.22 8.77
N TYR A 194 -11.46 -2.61 7.50
CA TYR A 194 -11.54 -3.99 7.07
C TYR A 194 -10.31 -4.34 6.24
N THR A 195 -9.19 -4.54 6.94
CA THR A 195 -7.93 -4.92 6.32
C THR A 195 -7.44 -6.26 6.86
N THR A 196 -6.55 -6.91 6.12
CA THR A 196 -5.75 -8.00 6.64
C THR A 196 -5.01 -7.54 7.90
N SER A 197 -5.04 -8.37 8.93
CA SER A 197 -4.42 -8.08 10.22
C SER A 197 -4.91 -6.77 10.89
N SER A 198 -3.98 -5.87 11.23
CA SER A 198 -4.23 -4.53 11.78
C SER A 198 -3.69 -3.39 10.91
N ILE A 199 -3.35 -3.67 9.65
CA ILE A 199 -2.62 -2.74 8.76
C ILE A 199 -3.38 -1.42 8.58
N GLY A 200 -4.68 -1.46 8.27
CA GLY A 200 -5.48 -0.26 8.05
C GLY A 200 -5.60 0.62 9.28
N LEU A 201 -5.80 -0.01 10.45
CA LEU A 201 -5.86 0.72 11.72
C LEU A 201 -4.50 1.32 12.08
N GLN A 202 -3.39 0.61 11.80
CA GLN A 202 -2.04 1.11 12.01
C GLN A 202 -1.68 2.25 11.04
N ALA A 203 -2.01 2.13 9.75
CA ALA A 203 -1.85 3.20 8.77
C ALA A 203 -2.60 4.47 9.20
N PHE A 204 -3.83 4.30 9.69
CA PHE A 204 -4.60 5.40 10.25
C PHE A 204 -3.98 5.99 11.52
N THR A 205 -3.45 5.14 12.40
CA THR A 205 -2.71 5.57 13.58
C THR A 205 -1.49 6.42 13.21
N SER A 206 -0.69 5.97 12.23
CA SER A 206 0.45 6.72 11.71
C SER A 206 0.05 8.04 11.06
N TYR A 207 -0.97 8.04 10.21
CA TYR A 207 -1.55 9.24 9.61
C TYR A 207 -2.01 10.24 10.70
N PHE A 208 -2.82 9.78 11.66
CA PHE A 208 -3.38 10.63 12.70
C PHE A 208 -2.31 11.21 13.61
N SER A 209 -1.26 10.44 13.89
CA SER A 209 -0.08 10.93 14.64
C SER A 209 0.70 12.01 13.88
N THR A 210 0.70 11.96 12.55
CA THR A 210 1.42 12.93 11.69
C THR A 210 0.71 14.27 11.65
N ILE A 211 -0.63 14.28 11.65
CA ILE A 211 -1.44 15.50 11.63
C ILE A 211 -1.65 16.11 13.02
N LYS A 212 -1.12 15.49 14.08
CA LYS A 212 -1.24 15.97 15.45
C LYS A 212 -0.65 17.38 15.56
N ASN A 213 -1.39 18.32 16.15
CA ASN A 213 -1.09 19.74 16.25
C ASN A 213 -1.06 20.51 14.91
N THR A 214 -1.71 19.99 13.87
CA THR A 214 -1.87 20.67 12.57
C THR A 214 -3.34 21.12 12.39
N GLU A 215 -3.61 22.10 11.52
CA GLU A 215 -4.98 22.52 11.14
C GLU A 215 -5.83 21.39 10.54
N GLN A 216 -5.19 20.30 10.11
CA GLN A 216 -5.86 19.11 9.61
C GLN A 216 -6.36 18.17 10.71
N GLN A 217 -5.99 18.39 11.97
CA GLN A 217 -6.44 17.56 13.09
C GLN A 217 -7.94 17.71 13.33
N PHE A 218 -8.62 16.60 13.59
CA PHE A 218 -10.04 16.55 13.92
C PHE A 218 -10.28 15.67 15.15
N ASP A 219 -11.41 15.86 15.80
CA ASP A 219 -11.78 15.09 16.99
C ASP A 219 -12.28 13.69 16.61
N LEU A 220 -11.72 12.66 17.25
CA LEU A 220 -12.13 11.26 17.09
C LEU A 220 -13.19 10.83 18.11
N THR A 221 -13.46 11.64 19.13
CA THR A 221 -14.44 11.31 20.18
C THR A 221 -15.89 11.38 19.67
N GLU A 222 -16.13 12.20 18.64
CA GLU A 222 -17.42 12.34 17.94
C GLU A 222 -17.63 11.28 16.85
N LYS A 223 -16.59 10.54 16.47
CA LYS A 223 -16.63 9.57 15.38
C LYS A 223 -16.77 8.15 15.89
N LEU A 224 -17.47 7.32 15.12
CA LEU A 224 -17.59 5.89 15.40
C LEU A 224 -16.47 5.12 14.68
N LEU A 225 -15.53 4.55 15.44
CA LEU A 225 -14.47 3.70 14.90
C LEU A 225 -14.84 2.22 15.04
N ILE A 226 -14.83 1.49 13.91
CA ILE A 226 -15.13 0.06 13.88
C ILE A 226 -14.00 -0.68 13.18
N LYS A 227 -13.42 -1.66 13.86
CA LYS A 227 -12.47 -2.61 13.27
C LYS A 227 -13.17 -3.93 12.99
N ILE A 228 -13.13 -4.34 11.75
CA ILE A 228 -13.63 -5.62 11.26
C ILE A 228 -12.41 -6.51 10.99
N SER A 229 -12.37 -7.68 11.62
CA SER A 229 -11.19 -8.54 11.57
C SER A 229 -11.58 -10.01 11.54
N ASP A 230 -10.89 -10.78 10.71
CA ASP A 230 -11.01 -12.24 10.63
C ASP A 230 -10.04 -12.96 11.59
N MET A 231 -9.15 -12.23 12.28
CA MET A 231 -8.17 -12.78 13.22
C MET A 231 -8.82 -13.30 14.51
N LYS A 232 -8.11 -14.11 15.31
CA LYS A 232 -8.58 -14.47 16.66
C LYS A 232 -8.88 -13.20 17.50
N MET A 233 -10.08 -13.12 18.09
CA MET A 233 -10.58 -11.92 18.78
C MET A 233 -9.63 -11.43 19.87
N SER A 234 -9.02 -12.34 20.64
CA SER A 234 -8.04 -12.00 21.68
C SER A 234 -6.80 -11.30 21.14
N LEU A 235 -6.32 -11.68 19.96
CA LEU A 235 -5.13 -11.11 19.33
C LEU A 235 -5.49 -9.77 18.67
N SER A 236 -6.60 -9.74 17.95
CA SER A 236 -7.11 -8.52 17.31
C SER A 236 -7.39 -7.43 18.35
N ALA A 237 -7.94 -7.79 19.51
CA ALA A 237 -8.16 -6.86 20.62
C ALA A 237 -6.86 -6.24 21.16
N LYS A 238 -5.78 -7.02 21.30
CA LYS A 238 -4.48 -6.49 21.74
C LYS A 238 -3.90 -5.49 20.74
N LEU A 239 -3.95 -5.81 19.45
CA LEU A 239 -3.48 -4.92 18.38
C LEU A 239 -4.33 -3.65 18.32
N THR A 240 -5.65 -3.77 18.44
CA THR A 240 -6.55 -2.61 18.48
C THR A 240 -6.29 -1.73 19.69
N GLN A 241 -5.97 -2.31 20.85
CA GLN A 241 -5.66 -1.58 22.07
C GLN A 241 -4.40 -0.71 21.91
N GLN A 242 -3.38 -1.17 21.19
CA GLN A 242 -2.18 -0.35 20.89
C GLN A 242 -2.55 0.91 20.10
N SER A 243 -3.37 0.76 19.05
CA SER A 243 -3.87 1.90 18.28
C SER A 243 -4.83 2.80 19.08
N PHE A 244 -5.65 2.21 19.96
CA PHE A 244 -6.53 2.96 20.85
C PHE A 244 -5.75 3.91 21.77
N GLU A 245 -4.61 3.47 22.31
CA GLU A 245 -3.78 4.32 23.18
C GLU A 245 -3.16 5.51 22.45
N VAL A 246 -2.97 5.41 21.13
CA VAL A 246 -2.41 6.49 20.30
C VAL A 246 -3.50 7.44 19.81
N LEU A 247 -4.62 6.89 19.36
CA LEU A 247 -5.74 7.63 18.77
C LEU A 247 -6.64 8.28 19.84
N GLU A 248 -6.71 7.69 21.03
CA GLU A 248 -7.55 8.09 22.16
C GLU A 248 -9.04 8.38 21.82
N PRO A 249 -9.74 7.57 20.99
CA PRO A 249 -11.16 7.78 20.74
C PRO A 249 -12.00 7.40 21.97
N LYS A 250 -13.33 7.61 21.89
CA LYS A 250 -14.25 7.16 22.95
C LYS A 250 -14.18 5.65 23.16
N PHE A 251 -14.21 4.88 22.07
CA PHE A 251 -13.99 3.44 22.02
C PHE A 251 -13.69 3.03 20.57
N ILE A 252 -13.17 1.82 20.37
CA ILE A 252 -13.14 1.15 19.07
C ILE A 252 -13.97 -0.13 19.18
N LEU A 253 -14.98 -0.27 18.32
CA LEU A 253 -15.77 -1.49 18.23
C LEU A 253 -15.01 -2.50 17.37
N LEU A 254 -14.59 -3.61 17.96
CA LEU A 254 -13.96 -4.72 17.24
C LEU A 254 -15.02 -5.81 16.99
N THR A 255 -15.17 -6.23 15.74
CA THR A 255 -16.15 -7.25 15.35
C THR A 255 -15.72 -8.03 14.09
N ARG A 256 -16.63 -8.82 13.53
CA ARG A 256 -16.45 -9.71 12.38
C ARG A 256 -17.09 -9.15 11.12
N LYS A 257 -16.75 -9.70 9.95
CA LYS A 257 -17.28 -9.22 8.66
C LYS A 257 -18.80 -9.37 8.53
N GLU A 258 -19.40 -10.31 9.24
CA GLU A 258 -20.86 -10.50 9.31
C GLU A 258 -21.57 -9.27 9.90
N ALA A 259 -20.82 -8.36 10.57
CA ALA A 259 -21.33 -7.14 11.16
C ALA A 259 -21.64 -6.02 10.16
N PHE A 260 -21.22 -6.09 8.89
CA PHE A 260 -21.48 -5.00 7.93
C PHE A 260 -22.97 -4.63 7.86
N ASN A 261 -23.84 -5.63 7.72
CA ASN A 261 -25.28 -5.37 7.64
C ASN A 261 -25.86 -4.69 8.89
N PRO A 262 -25.71 -5.25 10.11
CA PRO A 262 -26.26 -4.61 11.31
C PRO A 262 -25.59 -3.25 11.61
N ILE A 263 -24.35 -3.01 11.16
CA ILE A 263 -23.70 -1.70 11.29
C ILE A 263 -24.39 -0.65 10.41
N PHE A 264 -24.72 -0.98 9.16
CA PHE A 264 -25.35 -0.04 8.24
C PHE A 264 -26.82 0.22 8.57
N GLU A 265 -27.56 -0.79 9.03
CA GLU A 265 -28.97 -0.68 9.40
C GLU A 265 -29.20 0.19 10.66
N ALA A 266 -28.24 0.21 11.58
CA ALA A 266 -28.39 0.82 12.89
C ALA A 266 -28.10 2.32 12.89
N LYS A 267 -28.97 3.12 13.51
CA LYS A 267 -28.74 4.58 13.67
C LYS A 267 -27.70 4.88 14.74
N ASP A 268 -27.74 4.11 15.84
CA ASP A 268 -26.94 4.35 17.03
C ASP A 268 -26.13 3.11 17.43
N ILE A 269 -25.09 3.32 18.24
CA ILE A 269 -24.26 2.23 18.76
C ILE A 269 -25.06 1.15 19.49
N LEU A 270 -26.10 1.51 20.27
CA LEU A 270 -26.90 0.52 21.00
C LEU A 270 -27.66 -0.40 20.04
N GLN A 271 -28.14 0.12 18.92
CA GLN A 271 -28.79 -0.69 17.88
C GLN A 271 -27.79 -1.60 17.18
N ILE A 272 -26.56 -1.13 16.95
CA ILE A 272 -25.47 -1.97 16.44
C ILE A 272 -25.24 -3.14 17.39
N LEU A 273 -25.03 -2.86 18.69
CA LEU A 273 -24.74 -3.90 19.68
C LEU A 273 -25.88 -4.93 19.78
N ASN A 274 -27.14 -4.49 19.84
CA ASN A 274 -28.30 -5.38 19.82
C ASN A 274 -28.37 -6.22 18.52
N GLY A 275 -28.02 -5.62 17.38
CA GLY A 275 -27.94 -6.30 16.09
C GLY A 275 -26.83 -7.36 16.05
N LEU A 276 -25.70 -7.11 16.70
CA LEU A 276 -24.61 -8.08 16.82
C LEU A 276 -24.97 -9.22 17.78
N GLU A 277 -25.53 -8.90 18.95
CA GLU A 277 -25.97 -9.90 19.93
C GLU A 277 -27.06 -10.82 19.37
N SER A 278 -28.09 -10.25 18.75
CA SER A 278 -29.21 -11.01 18.16
C SER A 278 -28.77 -11.94 17.03
N ARG A 279 -27.72 -11.57 16.30
CA ARG A 279 -27.13 -12.37 15.22
C ARG A 279 -25.97 -13.26 15.68
N VAL A 280 -25.67 -13.27 16.99
CA VAL A 280 -24.57 -14.04 17.61
C VAL A 280 -23.21 -13.73 16.94
N ILE A 281 -23.01 -12.47 16.57
CA ILE A 281 -21.76 -11.99 15.97
C ILE A 281 -20.81 -11.61 17.10
N GLU A 282 -19.62 -12.22 17.11
CA GLU A 282 -18.60 -11.93 18.11
C GLU A 282 -18.15 -10.46 18.02
N TYR A 283 -18.14 -9.76 19.15
CA TYR A 283 -17.63 -8.39 19.21
C TYR A 283 -16.95 -8.11 20.55
N LYS A 284 -16.13 -7.06 20.56
CA LYS A 284 -15.49 -6.53 21.75
C LYS A 284 -15.39 -5.02 21.65
N ILE A 285 -15.68 -4.31 22.74
CA ILE A 285 -15.48 -2.87 22.85
C ILE A 285 -14.09 -2.65 23.45
N ILE A 286 -13.26 -1.88 22.75
CA ILE A 286 -11.91 -1.51 23.20
C ILE A 286 -11.96 -0.06 23.69
N ASP A 287 -11.70 0.14 24.97
CA ASP A 287 -11.79 1.41 25.66
C ASP A 287 -10.62 1.61 26.65
N LYS A 288 -10.66 2.68 27.45
CA LYS A 288 -9.63 2.96 28.48
C LYS A 288 -9.52 1.86 29.55
N ASN A 289 -10.57 1.06 29.76
CA ASN A 289 -10.62 -0.02 30.75
C ASN A 289 -10.06 -1.34 30.19
N SER A 290 -9.92 -1.43 28.87
CA SER A 290 -9.49 -2.64 28.15
C SER A 290 -7.97 -2.85 28.12
N ARG A 291 -7.20 -2.05 28.89
CA ARG A 291 -5.73 -2.09 28.92
C ARG A 291 -5.20 -3.50 29.21
N PRO A 292 -4.19 -4.00 28.47
CA PRO A 292 -3.63 -5.32 28.72
C PRO A 292 -2.88 -5.32 30.05
N SER A 293 -2.75 -6.49 30.68
CA SER A 293 -1.86 -6.68 31.81
C SER A 293 -0.41 -6.37 31.38
N ASN A 294 0.11 -5.23 31.79
CA ASN A 294 1.34 -4.59 31.32
C ASN A 294 2.62 -5.25 31.88
N ILE A 295 2.65 -6.59 31.94
CA ILE A 295 3.69 -7.36 32.65
C ILE A 295 4.92 -7.57 31.76
N LEU A 296 4.75 -7.67 30.44
CA LEU A 296 5.82 -8.05 29.52
C LEU A 296 6.58 -6.84 28.96
N LEU A 297 7.92 -6.91 29.02
CA LEU A 297 8.81 -5.78 28.73
C LEU A 297 8.76 -5.35 27.24
N LEU A 298 8.81 -6.31 26.30
CA LEU A 298 8.86 -5.97 24.87
C LEU A 298 7.53 -5.40 24.37
N SER A 299 6.40 -5.93 24.83
CA SER A 299 5.06 -5.39 24.54
C SER A 299 4.90 -3.97 25.06
N LYS A 300 5.48 -3.65 26.24
CA LYS A 300 5.47 -2.29 26.77
C LYS A 300 6.33 -1.35 25.92
N LEU A 301 7.51 -1.81 25.49
CA LEU A 301 8.38 -1.04 24.60
C LEU A 301 7.77 -0.81 23.22
N SER A 302 7.16 -1.84 22.61
CA SER A 302 6.54 -1.71 21.29
C SER A 302 5.41 -0.68 21.34
N THR A 303 4.56 -0.76 22.36
CA THR A 303 3.46 0.21 22.58
C THR A 303 4.01 1.61 22.77
N TYR A 304 5.07 1.77 23.58
CA TYR A 304 5.75 3.07 23.75
C TYR A 304 6.31 3.63 22.44
N PHE A 305 6.93 2.81 21.59
CA PHE A 305 7.46 3.26 20.30
C PHE A 305 6.35 3.72 19.35
N ILE A 306 5.24 2.98 19.28
CA ILE A 306 4.09 3.36 18.45
C ILE A 306 3.48 4.67 18.94
N LEU A 307 3.36 4.86 20.26
CA LEU A 307 2.90 6.12 20.87
C LEU A 307 3.78 7.32 20.53
N ASN A 308 5.06 7.09 20.24
CA ASN A 308 6.00 8.13 19.84
C ASN A 308 6.21 8.21 18.32
N GLY A 309 5.30 7.63 17.53
CA GLY A 309 5.29 7.78 16.07
C GLY A 309 6.20 6.82 15.31
N ILE A 310 6.76 5.79 15.96
CA ILE A 310 7.51 4.75 15.26
C ILE A 310 6.50 3.80 14.58
N PRO A 311 6.61 3.57 13.26
CA PRO A 311 5.75 2.63 12.56
C PRO A 311 5.86 1.20 13.13
N SER A 312 4.72 0.52 13.24
CA SER A 312 4.62 -0.89 13.62
C SER A 312 5.48 -1.80 12.72
N SER A 313 5.55 -1.48 11.43
CA SER A 313 6.35 -2.20 10.45
C SER A 313 7.85 -2.15 10.76
N THR A 314 8.37 -1.02 11.25
CA THR A 314 9.77 -0.90 11.70
C THR A 314 10.05 -1.80 12.91
N ILE A 315 9.12 -1.83 13.87
CA ILE A 315 9.21 -2.70 15.04
C ILE A 315 9.19 -4.16 14.58
N TYR A 316 8.30 -4.50 13.64
CA TYR A 316 8.21 -5.83 13.06
C TYR A 316 9.54 -6.28 12.43
N LEU A 317 10.19 -5.44 11.63
CA LEU A 317 11.49 -5.77 11.00
C LEU A 317 12.57 -6.11 12.05
N ILE A 318 12.58 -5.43 13.19
CA ILE A 318 13.50 -5.71 14.31
C ILE A 318 13.17 -7.06 14.96
N LEU A 319 11.88 -7.34 15.21
CA LEU A 319 11.42 -8.59 15.81
C LEU A 319 11.56 -9.80 14.87
N ALA A 320 11.44 -9.57 13.57
CA ALA A 320 11.62 -10.56 12.51
C ALA A 320 13.07 -11.05 12.39
N PHE A 321 14.05 -10.16 12.62
CA PHE A 321 15.46 -10.45 12.36
C PHE A 321 15.99 -11.69 13.12
N PRO A 322 15.70 -11.89 14.42
CA PRO A 322 16.06 -13.13 15.13
C PRO A 322 15.47 -14.40 14.53
N PHE A 323 14.25 -14.36 13.98
CA PHE A 323 13.68 -15.50 13.27
C PHE A 323 14.42 -15.78 11.96
N ILE A 324 14.75 -14.72 11.21
CA ILE A 324 15.54 -14.83 9.97
C ILE A 324 16.90 -15.47 10.27
N THR A 325 17.63 -14.99 11.28
CA THR A 325 18.95 -15.53 11.64
C THR A 325 18.86 -16.96 12.12
N PHE A 326 17.82 -17.31 12.89
CA PHE A 326 17.59 -18.68 13.34
C PHE A 326 17.35 -19.65 12.19
N VAL A 327 16.50 -19.30 11.21
CA VAL A 327 16.28 -20.13 10.01
C VAL A 327 17.58 -20.35 9.25
N ILE A 328 18.40 -19.30 9.10
CA ILE A 328 19.70 -19.39 8.41
C ILE A 328 20.68 -20.25 9.21
N ALA A 329 20.78 -20.06 10.52
CA ALA A 329 21.65 -20.84 11.40
C ALA A 329 21.26 -22.31 11.38
N PHE A 330 19.96 -22.62 11.46
CA PHE A 330 19.44 -23.98 11.35
C PHE A 330 19.77 -24.61 9.99
N ALA A 331 19.53 -23.91 8.88
CA ALA A 331 19.85 -24.41 7.54
C ALA A 331 21.35 -24.67 7.37
N ARG A 332 22.20 -23.82 7.94
CA ARG A 332 23.65 -23.97 7.83
C ARG A 332 24.20 -25.08 8.73
N GLN A 333 23.72 -25.20 9.96
CA GLN A 333 24.27 -26.13 10.96
C GLN A 333 23.63 -27.51 10.90
N VAL A 334 22.32 -27.60 10.65
CA VAL A 334 21.57 -28.87 10.64
C VAL A 334 21.48 -29.44 9.22
N ILE A 335 21.12 -28.60 8.23
CA ILE A 335 21.01 -29.07 6.84
C ILE A 335 22.39 -29.16 6.20
N GLY A 336 23.26 -28.17 6.43
CA GLY A 336 24.62 -28.14 5.91
C GLY A 336 24.80 -27.36 4.61
N ILE A 337 23.98 -26.33 4.38
CA ILE A 337 24.03 -25.50 3.17
C ILE A 337 25.17 -24.44 3.29
N SER A 338 25.89 -24.17 2.20
CA SER A 338 27.08 -23.32 2.15
C SER A 338 26.83 -21.90 1.60
N THR A 339 26.08 -21.09 2.35
CA THR A 339 25.81 -19.67 2.02
C THR A 339 27.01 -18.75 2.23
N PHE A 340 26.92 -17.50 1.76
CA PHE A 340 27.86 -16.40 2.05
C PHE A 340 27.78 -15.91 3.51
N GLY A 341 28.07 -16.82 4.45
CA GLY A 341 27.89 -16.60 5.87
C GLY A 341 26.41 -16.45 6.26
N VAL A 342 26.17 -15.90 7.45
CA VAL A 342 24.83 -15.67 7.98
C VAL A 342 24.29 -14.29 7.55
N TYR A 343 25.19 -13.31 7.40
CA TYR A 343 24.83 -11.91 7.18
C TYR A 343 24.20 -11.64 5.81
N ALA A 344 24.82 -12.12 4.72
CA ALA A 344 24.32 -11.89 3.37
C ALA A 344 22.90 -12.45 3.13
N PRO A 345 22.57 -13.72 3.47
CA PRO A 345 21.20 -14.20 3.32
C PRO A 345 20.22 -13.48 4.24
N ALA A 346 20.62 -13.09 5.47
CA ALA A 346 19.74 -12.37 6.39
C ALA A 346 19.35 -10.99 5.86
N LEU A 347 20.33 -10.23 5.37
CA LEU A 347 20.09 -8.95 4.72
C LEU A 347 19.22 -9.08 3.47
N THR A 348 19.45 -10.12 2.67
CA THR A 348 18.65 -10.39 1.48
C THR A 348 17.18 -10.66 1.84
N ALA A 349 16.94 -11.47 2.87
CA ALA A 349 15.59 -11.75 3.37
C ALA A 349 14.91 -10.48 3.90
N LEU A 350 15.65 -9.64 4.65
CA LEU A 350 15.14 -8.35 5.12
C LEU A 350 14.81 -7.41 3.97
N SER A 351 15.67 -7.36 2.95
CA SER A 351 15.41 -6.60 1.74
C SER A 351 14.14 -7.09 1.02
N PHE A 352 13.86 -8.39 0.98
CA PHE A 352 12.60 -8.92 0.43
C PHE A 352 11.37 -8.52 1.26
N LEU A 353 11.48 -8.42 2.59
CA LEU A 353 10.38 -7.92 3.44
C LEU A 353 10.04 -6.45 3.17
N ILE A 354 11.03 -5.64 2.80
CA ILE A 354 10.85 -4.20 2.54
C ILE A 354 10.43 -3.96 1.09
N LEU A 355 11.10 -4.60 0.13
CA LEU A 355 10.92 -4.38 -1.31
C LEU A 355 9.76 -5.15 -1.92
N GLY A 356 9.31 -6.22 -1.27
CA GLY A 356 8.55 -7.27 -1.93
C GLY A 356 9.43 -8.33 -2.58
N PHE A 357 8.89 -9.54 -2.72
CA PHE A 357 9.64 -10.68 -3.23
C PHE A 357 10.00 -10.51 -4.70
N TYR A 358 9.04 -10.15 -5.55
CA TYR A 358 9.26 -10.06 -7.01
C TYR A 358 10.17 -8.89 -7.36
N PHE A 359 9.96 -7.73 -6.73
CA PHE A 359 10.85 -6.59 -6.95
C PHE A 359 12.23 -6.84 -6.35
N GLY A 360 12.30 -7.39 -5.14
CA GLY A 360 13.54 -7.71 -4.47
C GLY A 360 14.42 -8.70 -5.24
N ILE A 361 13.85 -9.78 -5.78
CA ILE A 361 14.62 -10.75 -6.58
C ILE A 361 15.09 -10.13 -7.90
N THR A 362 14.26 -9.28 -8.53
CA THR A 362 14.63 -8.54 -9.74
C THR A 362 15.84 -7.65 -9.49
N VAL A 363 15.80 -6.85 -8.41
CA VAL A 363 16.90 -5.99 -7.99
C VAL A 363 18.17 -6.81 -7.73
N LEU A 364 18.06 -7.95 -7.04
CA LEU A 364 19.19 -8.82 -6.75
C LEU A 364 19.88 -9.32 -8.03
N PHE A 365 19.11 -9.77 -9.02
CA PHE A 365 19.68 -10.21 -10.30
C PHE A 365 20.32 -9.06 -11.08
N VAL A 366 19.71 -7.88 -11.06
CA VAL A 366 20.28 -6.67 -11.69
C VAL A 366 21.61 -6.31 -11.03
N VAL A 367 21.67 -6.29 -9.70
CA VAL A 367 22.90 -5.98 -8.93
C VAL A 367 24.02 -6.97 -9.25
N ILE A 368 23.72 -8.27 -9.30
CA ILE A 368 24.70 -9.31 -9.66
C ILE A 368 25.15 -9.16 -11.12
N GLY A 369 24.22 -8.91 -12.05
CA GLY A 369 24.53 -8.72 -13.47
C GLY A 369 25.41 -7.50 -13.72
N VAL A 370 25.06 -6.36 -13.12
CA VAL A 370 25.83 -5.11 -13.15
C VAL A 370 27.23 -5.34 -12.58
N SER A 371 27.33 -5.98 -11.41
CA SER A 371 28.60 -6.33 -10.79
C SER A 371 29.50 -7.16 -11.71
N TYR A 372 28.93 -8.18 -12.36
CA TYR A 372 29.66 -9.03 -13.30
C TYR A 372 30.21 -8.22 -14.50
N ILE A 373 29.39 -7.34 -15.09
CA ILE A 373 29.78 -6.47 -16.21
C ILE A 373 30.91 -5.53 -15.78
N ILE A 374 30.76 -4.82 -14.66
CA ILE A 374 31.76 -3.90 -14.13
C ILE A 374 33.06 -4.63 -13.86
N ARG A 375 33.02 -5.80 -13.22
CA ARG A 375 34.21 -6.61 -12.96
C ARG A 375 34.91 -7.00 -14.25
N ARG A 376 34.17 -7.43 -15.28
CA ARG A 376 34.75 -7.77 -16.58
C ARG A 376 35.45 -6.57 -17.24
N LEU A 377 34.92 -5.36 -17.05
CA LEU A 377 35.55 -4.12 -17.52
C LEU A 377 36.79 -3.77 -16.69
N LEU A 378 36.69 -3.83 -15.35
CA LEU A 378 37.77 -3.50 -14.43
C LEU A 378 38.92 -4.52 -14.48
N ASN A 379 38.68 -5.80 -14.79
CA ASN A 379 39.74 -6.80 -14.92
C ASN A 379 40.72 -6.50 -16.06
N LYS A 380 40.34 -5.67 -17.04
CA LYS A 380 41.28 -5.18 -18.07
C LYS A 380 42.25 -4.13 -17.53
N ILE A 381 41.99 -3.61 -16.34
CA ILE A 381 42.75 -2.57 -15.67
C ILE A 381 43.39 -3.23 -14.44
N GLU A 382 44.71 -3.26 -14.36
CA GLU A 382 45.45 -3.90 -13.27
C GLU A 382 45.38 -3.07 -11.97
N LEU A 383 44.17 -2.91 -11.42
CA LEU A 383 43.91 -2.16 -10.20
C LEU A 383 44.20 -3.00 -8.96
N LEU A 384 44.68 -2.36 -7.90
CA LEU A 384 44.73 -2.96 -6.57
C LEU A 384 43.33 -3.37 -6.08
N TYR A 385 43.26 -4.36 -5.19
CA TYR A 385 42.00 -4.92 -4.68
C TYR A 385 41.07 -3.86 -4.07
N ILE A 386 41.58 -3.02 -3.16
CA ILE A 386 40.76 -2.05 -2.41
C ILE A 386 40.11 -1.00 -3.35
N PRO A 387 40.86 -0.30 -4.23
CA PRO A 387 40.25 0.60 -5.23
C PRO A 387 39.27 -0.10 -6.17
N ARG A 388 39.54 -1.36 -6.55
CA ARG A 388 38.66 -2.13 -7.42
C ARG A 388 37.29 -2.38 -6.77
N VAL A 389 37.27 -2.79 -5.50
CA VAL A 389 36.02 -3.03 -4.75
C VAL A 389 35.26 -1.73 -4.54
N SER A 390 35.94 -0.62 -4.22
CA SER A 390 35.30 0.69 -4.08
C SER A 390 34.63 1.19 -5.38
N LEU A 391 35.31 1.02 -6.53
CA LEU A 391 34.72 1.32 -7.83
C LEU A 391 33.50 0.44 -8.12
N LEU A 392 33.59 -0.85 -7.80
CA LEU A 392 32.48 -1.79 -7.98
C LEU A 392 31.25 -1.33 -7.18
N LEU A 393 31.39 -1.01 -5.90
CA LEU A 393 30.29 -0.47 -5.07
C LEU A 393 29.74 0.85 -5.63
N SER A 394 30.61 1.75 -6.10
CA SER A 394 30.20 3.04 -6.66
C SER A 394 29.34 2.88 -7.91
N PHE A 395 29.73 1.97 -8.81
CA PHE A 395 28.96 1.68 -10.02
C PHE A 395 27.65 0.94 -9.72
N ILE A 396 27.60 0.08 -8.69
CA ILE A 396 26.33 -0.52 -8.24
C ILE A 396 25.38 0.56 -7.75
N SER A 397 25.86 1.49 -6.90
CA SER A 397 25.05 2.62 -6.45
C SER A 397 24.52 3.45 -7.62
N LEU A 398 25.37 3.73 -8.62
CA LEU A 398 24.95 4.44 -9.84
C LEU A 398 23.89 3.67 -10.65
N SER A 399 23.97 2.33 -10.68
CA SER A 399 22.97 1.50 -11.37
C SER A 399 21.58 1.62 -10.77
N PHE A 400 21.45 2.02 -9.50
CA PHE A 400 20.14 2.26 -8.90
C PHE A 400 19.41 3.45 -9.51
N LEU A 401 20.11 4.44 -10.08
CA LEU A 401 19.46 5.51 -10.84
C LEU A 401 18.74 4.95 -12.07
N VAL A 402 19.33 3.95 -12.74
CA VAL A 402 18.72 3.29 -13.90
C VAL A 402 17.51 2.45 -13.47
N ILE A 403 17.61 1.76 -12.34
CA ILE A 403 16.47 1.01 -11.79
C ILE A 403 15.32 1.95 -11.44
N ILE A 404 15.60 3.06 -10.75
CA ILE A 404 14.58 4.07 -10.39
C ILE A 404 13.92 4.65 -11.64
N TRP A 405 14.72 5.02 -12.65
CA TRP A 405 14.21 5.49 -13.92
C TRP A 405 13.30 4.44 -14.59
N SER A 406 13.69 3.17 -14.57
CA SER A 406 12.89 2.07 -15.10
C SER A 406 11.56 1.89 -14.35
N VAL A 407 11.57 2.01 -13.03
CA VAL A 407 10.37 1.89 -12.17
C VAL A 407 9.38 3.03 -12.45
N LEU A 408 9.89 4.26 -12.56
CA LEU A 408 9.08 5.43 -12.88
C LEU A 408 8.48 5.35 -14.29
N TYR A 409 9.27 4.89 -15.27
CA TYR A 409 8.82 4.74 -16.65
C TYR A 409 7.71 3.71 -16.80
N LEU A 410 7.77 2.62 -16.02
CA LEU A 410 6.74 1.57 -16.01
C LEU A 410 5.48 1.95 -15.20
N GLY A 411 5.47 3.12 -14.53
CA GLY A 411 4.34 3.55 -13.70
C GLY A 411 4.09 2.67 -12.48
N SER A 412 5.12 1.98 -11.98
CA SER A 412 4.96 1.04 -10.86
C SER A 412 4.68 1.79 -9.55
N PRO A 413 3.73 1.34 -8.71
CA PRO A 413 3.31 2.03 -7.47
C PRO A 413 4.33 1.95 -6.32
N ILE A 414 5.58 1.56 -6.58
CA ILE A 414 6.58 1.29 -5.55
C ILE A 414 7.16 2.60 -5.01
N SER A 415 7.18 2.74 -3.68
CA SER A 415 7.83 3.85 -2.99
C SER A 415 9.35 3.84 -3.15
N ILE A 416 9.86 4.71 -4.02
CA ILE A 416 11.29 4.82 -4.36
C ILE A 416 12.17 5.13 -3.14
N SER A 417 11.69 5.97 -2.22
CA SER A 417 12.45 6.37 -1.01
C SER A 417 12.80 5.17 -0.13
N LEU A 418 11.94 4.16 -0.09
CA LEU A 418 12.11 2.98 0.74
C LEU A 418 13.07 1.97 0.11
N ALA A 419 13.17 1.98 -1.23
CA ALA A 419 13.91 0.97 -1.98
C ALA A 419 15.44 1.13 -1.91
N ILE A 420 15.94 2.35 -1.66
CA ILE A 420 17.37 2.68 -1.71
C ILE A 420 18.17 1.87 -0.68
N PHE A 421 17.67 1.75 0.56
CA PHE A 421 18.40 1.09 1.63
C PHE A 421 18.55 -0.43 1.38
N PRO A 422 17.46 -1.19 1.11
CA PRO A 422 17.56 -2.60 0.68
C PRO A 422 18.46 -2.84 -0.53
N MET A 423 18.44 -1.93 -1.52
CA MET A 423 19.29 -1.99 -2.71
C MET A 423 20.78 -1.86 -2.34
N LEU A 424 21.14 -0.86 -1.53
CA LEU A 424 22.51 -0.68 -1.03
C LEU A 424 22.96 -1.89 -0.20
N VAL A 425 22.07 -2.41 0.63
CA VAL A 425 22.32 -3.62 1.42
C VAL A 425 22.56 -4.84 0.53
N MET A 426 21.80 -5.01 -0.57
CA MET A 426 22.00 -6.09 -1.55
C MET A 426 23.35 -5.98 -2.29
N SER A 427 23.97 -4.80 -2.36
CA SER A 427 25.33 -4.67 -2.91
C SER A 427 26.37 -5.50 -2.13
N THR A 428 26.11 -5.82 -0.86
CA THR A 428 26.96 -6.72 -0.07
C THR A 428 27.01 -8.13 -0.63
N ILE A 429 25.94 -8.61 -1.27
CA ILE A 429 25.91 -9.91 -1.97
C ILE A 429 26.87 -9.89 -3.14
N SER A 430 26.89 -8.79 -3.89
CA SER A 430 27.80 -8.61 -5.01
C SER A 430 29.27 -8.60 -4.56
N GLU A 431 29.57 -7.97 -3.42
CA GLU A 431 30.91 -8.03 -2.82
C GLU A 431 31.28 -9.48 -2.47
N LYS A 432 30.42 -10.21 -1.74
CA LYS A 432 30.66 -11.60 -1.36
C LYS A 432 30.78 -12.54 -2.55
N PHE A 433 29.96 -12.34 -3.58
CA PHE A 433 30.05 -13.07 -4.83
C PHE A 433 31.39 -12.81 -5.52
N THR A 434 31.85 -11.56 -5.55
CA THR A 434 33.12 -11.18 -6.16
C THR A 434 34.29 -11.85 -5.46
N SER A 435 34.30 -11.85 -4.12
CA SER A 435 35.30 -12.54 -3.30
C SER A 435 35.25 -14.05 -3.50
N ALA A 436 34.07 -14.68 -3.43
CA ALA A 436 33.92 -16.12 -3.63
C ALA A 436 34.37 -16.56 -5.03
N GLN A 437 34.09 -15.77 -6.06
CA GLN A 437 34.55 -16.04 -7.42
C GLN A 437 36.07 -15.94 -7.54
N ALA A 438 36.73 -15.08 -6.75
CA ALA A 438 38.18 -14.97 -6.72
C ALA A 438 38.86 -16.14 -5.99
N GLU A 439 38.25 -16.65 -4.92
CA GLU A 439 38.79 -17.73 -4.09
C GLU A 439 38.48 -19.14 -4.62
N GLN A 440 37.25 -19.37 -5.08
CA GLN A 440 36.69 -20.72 -5.33
C GLN A 440 36.31 -20.95 -6.81
N GLY A 441 36.47 -19.92 -7.66
CA GLY A 441 36.07 -19.96 -9.07
C GLY A 441 34.59 -19.61 -9.30
N PHE A 442 34.21 -19.44 -10.58
CA PHE A 442 32.88 -18.94 -10.96
C PHE A 442 31.76 -19.92 -10.61
N THR A 443 31.92 -21.22 -10.91
CA THR A 443 30.88 -22.22 -10.68
C THR A 443 30.51 -22.33 -9.21
N ASN A 444 31.51 -22.42 -8.33
CA ASN A 444 31.29 -22.51 -6.89
C ASN A 444 30.68 -21.22 -6.34
N ALA A 445 31.12 -20.06 -6.80
CA ALA A 445 30.51 -18.78 -6.41
C ALA A 445 29.04 -18.70 -6.80
N LEU A 446 28.68 -19.20 -8.00
CA LEU A 446 27.30 -19.21 -8.48
C LEU A 446 26.43 -20.16 -7.65
N ILE A 447 26.95 -21.34 -7.30
CA ILE A 447 26.27 -22.29 -6.40
C ILE A 447 26.02 -21.64 -5.03
N SER A 448 27.04 -21.03 -4.41
CA SER A 448 26.89 -20.37 -3.11
C SER A 448 25.95 -19.16 -3.15
N THR A 449 25.92 -18.40 -4.25
CA THR A 449 24.91 -17.34 -4.46
C THR A 449 23.51 -17.93 -4.52
N PHE A 450 23.32 -19.01 -5.28
CA PHE A 450 22.03 -19.67 -5.41
C PHE A 450 21.54 -20.23 -4.07
N GLU A 451 22.41 -20.90 -3.32
CA GLU A 451 22.12 -21.38 -1.95
C GLU A 451 21.77 -20.21 -1.01
N THR A 452 22.47 -19.08 -1.12
CA THR A 452 22.20 -17.87 -0.33
C THR A 452 20.81 -17.29 -0.66
N VAL A 453 20.44 -17.21 -1.94
CA VAL A 453 19.12 -16.72 -2.38
C VAL A 453 18.00 -17.66 -1.94
N ILE A 454 18.19 -18.98 -2.06
CA ILE A 454 17.21 -19.98 -1.61
C ILE A 454 16.95 -19.81 -0.12
N ILE A 455 18.00 -19.77 0.71
CA ILE A 455 17.81 -19.65 2.16
C ILE A 455 17.19 -18.30 2.52
N ALA A 456 17.61 -17.21 1.87
CA ALA A 456 16.98 -15.91 2.06
C ALA A 456 15.48 -15.94 1.73
N THR A 457 15.10 -16.64 0.66
CA THR A 457 13.71 -16.82 0.24
C THR A 457 12.92 -17.63 1.26
N VAL A 458 13.50 -18.71 1.79
CA VAL A 458 12.87 -19.53 2.85
C VAL A 458 12.69 -18.70 4.12
N ALA A 459 13.73 -17.98 4.56
CA ALA A 459 13.65 -17.13 5.73
C ALA A 459 12.62 -16.00 5.57
N TYR A 460 12.58 -15.36 4.39
CA TYR A 460 11.53 -14.42 4.02
C TYR A 460 10.16 -15.08 4.11
N SER A 461 9.96 -16.25 3.51
CA SER A 461 8.65 -16.92 3.46
C SER A 461 8.13 -17.30 4.86
N VAL A 462 9.01 -17.72 5.77
CA VAL A 462 8.66 -18.03 7.17
C VAL A 462 8.14 -16.78 7.88
N VAL A 463 8.82 -15.65 7.70
CA VAL A 463 8.50 -14.40 8.39
C VAL A 463 7.42 -13.60 7.67
N ALA A 464 7.25 -13.77 6.37
CA ALA A 464 6.17 -13.16 5.60
C ALA A 464 4.83 -13.91 5.77
N TRP A 465 4.81 -15.02 6.51
CA TRP A 465 3.58 -15.77 6.74
C TRP A 465 2.65 -15.02 7.70
N GLN A 466 1.40 -14.76 7.28
CA GLN A 466 0.45 -13.93 8.04
C GLN A 466 0.30 -14.30 9.53
N PRO A 467 0.18 -15.59 9.92
CA PRO A 467 0.08 -15.95 11.34
C PRO A 467 1.31 -15.54 12.16
N ILE A 468 2.51 -15.54 11.55
CA ILE A 468 3.75 -15.11 12.22
C ILE A 468 3.75 -13.58 12.41
N ILE A 469 3.33 -12.82 11.39
CA ILE A 469 3.20 -11.36 11.48
C ILE A 469 2.25 -10.97 12.60
N ASP A 470 1.06 -11.56 12.60
CA ASP A 470 0.00 -11.32 13.57
C ASP A 470 0.46 -11.64 15.00
N LEU A 471 1.13 -12.79 15.15
CA LEU A 471 1.58 -13.29 16.43
C LEU A 471 2.76 -12.47 16.98
N LEU A 472 3.75 -12.10 16.15
CA LEU A 472 4.88 -11.29 16.58
C LEU A 472 4.48 -9.85 16.91
N THR A 473 3.55 -9.28 16.16
CA THR A 473 3.08 -7.90 16.42
C THR A 473 2.23 -7.85 17.69
N GLY A 474 1.40 -8.87 17.94
CA GLY A 474 0.55 -8.94 19.14
C GLY A 474 1.24 -9.49 20.39
N LEU A 475 2.32 -10.27 20.24
CA LEU A 475 3.14 -10.84 21.31
C LEU A 475 4.64 -10.78 20.96
N PRO A 476 5.27 -9.59 21.06
CA PRO A 476 6.68 -9.38 20.72
C PRO A 476 7.67 -10.27 21.49
N GLU A 477 7.29 -10.79 22.66
CA GLU A 477 8.13 -11.64 23.50
C GLU A 477 8.52 -12.97 22.84
N LEU A 478 7.78 -13.40 21.82
CA LEU A 478 8.08 -14.63 21.10
C LEU A 478 9.43 -14.61 20.40
N VAL A 479 10.04 -13.44 20.23
CA VAL A 479 11.43 -13.29 19.79
C VAL A 479 12.43 -14.03 20.67
N ILE A 480 12.09 -14.33 21.93
CA ILE A 480 12.93 -15.15 22.80
C ILE A 480 13.07 -16.59 22.28
N LEU A 481 12.07 -17.13 21.59
CA LEU A 481 12.07 -18.50 21.07
C LEU A 481 13.20 -18.77 20.05
N PRO A 482 13.36 -18.01 18.95
CA PRO A 482 14.46 -18.22 18.02
C PRO A 482 15.82 -17.99 18.68
N LEU A 483 15.93 -17.08 19.66
CA LEU A 483 17.19 -16.87 20.39
C LEU A 483 17.59 -18.11 21.21
N ILE A 484 16.63 -18.74 21.91
CA ILE A 484 16.87 -20.03 22.58
C ILE A 484 17.18 -21.11 21.55
N GLY A 485 16.45 -21.11 20.42
CA GLY A 485 16.69 -22.01 19.30
C GLY A 485 18.14 -21.92 18.78
N ASP A 486 18.68 -20.72 18.60
CA ASP A 486 20.05 -20.49 18.16
C ASP A 486 21.07 -21.08 19.15
N VAL A 487 20.82 -20.96 20.46
CA VAL A 487 21.67 -21.60 21.48
C VAL A 487 21.63 -23.12 21.36
N ILE A 488 20.46 -23.71 21.08
CA ILE A 488 20.31 -25.16 20.89
C ILE A 488 21.04 -25.61 19.62
N VAL A 489 20.81 -24.93 18.50
CA VAL A 489 21.48 -25.21 17.22
C VAL A 489 23.00 -25.06 17.35
N GLY A 490 23.47 -24.07 18.10
CA GLY A 490 24.91 -23.86 18.36
C GLY A 490 25.56 -24.99 19.16
N ARG A 491 24.79 -25.80 19.90
CA ARG A 491 25.26 -26.99 20.61
C ARG A 491 25.11 -28.28 19.82
N PHE A 492 24.58 -28.22 18.59
CA PHE A 492 24.37 -29.40 17.76
C PHE A 492 25.71 -29.94 17.24
N SER A 493 26.11 -31.11 17.75
CA SER A 493 27.33 -31.83 17.38
C SER A 493 27.08 -33.03 16.46
N GLY A 494 25.86 -33.20 15.93
CA GLY A 494 25.51 -34.28 15.01
C GLY A 494 26.03 -34.04 13.59
N LEU A 495 26.01 -35.09 12.77
CA LEU A 495 26.28 -34.99 11.33
C LEU A 495 25.20 -34.13 10.65
N ARG A 496 25.61 -33.35 9.66
CA ARG A 496 24.68 -32.55 8.85
C ARG A 496 23.79 -33.48 8.02
N LEU A 497 22.56 -33.06 7.70
CA LEU A 497 21.66 -33.85 6.85
C LEU A 497 22.31 -34.20 5.51
N THR A 498 23.03 -33.25 4.91
CA THR A 498 23.78 -33.48 3.66
C THR A 498 24.89 -34.51 3.81
N GLU A 499 25.53 -34.60 4.97
CA GLU A 499 26.55 -35.61 5.28
C GLU A 499 25.90 -36.98 5.45
N TYR A 500 24.73 -37.06 6.08
CA TYR A 500 23.96 -38.30 6.19
C TYR A 500 23.61 -38.87 4.82
N PHE A 501 23.14 -38.02 3.88
CA PHE A 501 22.89 -38.45 2.50
C PHE A 501 24.17 -38.84 1.76
N ARG A 502 25.27 -38.10 1.95
CA ARG A 502 26.55 -38.40 1.31
C ARG A 502 27.19 -39.70 1.80
N PHE A 503 27.03 -40.02 3.08
CA PHE A 503 27.65 -41.20 3.72
C PHE A 503 26.67 -42.35 3.97
N ARG A 504 25.47 -42.29 3.38
CA ARG A 504 24.44 -43.32 3.55
C ARG A 504 24.94 -44.72 3.20
N SER A 505 25.78 -44.85 2.17
CA SER A 505 26.31 -46.16 1.74
C SER A 505 27.27 -46.79 2.76
N ILE A 506 28.05 -45.98 3.46
CA ILE A 506 28.99 -46.45 4.50
C ILE A 506 28.24 -46.81 5.78
N LEU A 507 27.19 -46.06 6.10
CA LEU A 507 26.32 -46.31 7.26
C LEU A 507 25.40 -47.53 7.07
N SER A 508 25.08 -47.90 5.82
CA SER A 508 24.31 -49.12 5.54
C SER A 508 25.15 -50.39 5.57
N GLU A 509 26.41 -50.35 5.12
CA GLU A 509 27.30 -51.53 5.16
C GLU A 509 27.74 -51.89 6.58
N GLY A 510 27.99 -50.89 7.44
CA GLY A 510 28.32 -51.15 8.86
C GLY A 510 27.16 -51.69 9.70
N ALA A 511 25.93 -51.73 9.18
CA ALA A 511 24.76 -52.30 9.86
C ALA A 511 24.47 -53.77 9.46
N GLU A 512 25.18 -54.30 8.46
CA GLU A 512 25.09 -55.72 8.05
C GLU A 512 26.19 -56.60 8.68
N GLU A 513 27.15 -56.01 9.40
CA GLU A 513 28.24 -56.73 10.10
C GLU A 513 28.01 -56.91 11.62
N GLU A 514 26.87 -56.47 12.17
CA GLU A 514 26.38 -56.84 13.52
C GLU A 514 25.18 -57.79 13.41
#